data_AF-A0A0N8K025-F1
#
_entry.id   AF-A0A0N8K025-F1
#
_cell.length_a   1.000
_cell.length_b   1.000
_cell.length_c   1.000
_cell.angle_alpha   90.00
_cell.angle_beta   90.00
_cell.angle_gamma   90.00
#
_symmetry.space_group_name_H-M   'P 1'
#
loop_
_entity.id
_entity.type
_entity.pdbx_description
1 polymer ?
#
loop_
_entity_poly.entity_id
_entity_poly.type
_entity_poly.pdbx_seq_one_letter_code
_entity_poly.pdbx_strand_id
1 'polypeptide(L)'
;MGIVFLLFVNIMTAQVSESDQIKQFKEFLGTYNKLTENCFMDCVKDFTTREVKPEEGTCSESCLQKYLKMTQRISMRFQEYHIQQNEALAAKAGLLGQPRGEPDPRDLYLQIRAAQCSGQQHPTSRQLMQIAL
;
A
#
# COMPACT_ATOMS: atom_id res chain seq x y z
N MET A 1 -8.77 25.53 26.81
CA MET A 1 -9.55 25.03 25.65
C MET A 1 -8.98 25.47 24.29
N GLY A 2 -8.27 26.59 24.15
CA GLY A 2 -7.73 27.03 22.84
C GLY A 2 -6.48 26.31 22.32
N ILE A 3 -5.54 25.94 23.19
CA ILE A 3 -4.26 25.32 22.76
C ILE A 3 -4.47 23.89 22.23
N VAL A 4 -5.39 23.14 22.82
CA VAL A 4 -5.74 21.78 22.37
C VAL A 4 -6.44 21.81 21.00
N PHE A 5 -7.30 22.80 20.75
CA PHE A 5 -7.98 22.97 19.47
C PHE A 5 -7.00 23.36 18.34
N LEU A 6 -6.04 24.25 18.62
CA LEU A 6 -4.99 24.60 17.66
C LEU A 6 -4.04 23.43 17.36
N LEU A 7 -3.66 22.63 18.36
CA LEU A 7 -2.85 21.42 18.13
C LEU A 7 -3.61 20.37 17.30
N PHE A 8 -4.92 20.22 17.52
CA PHE A 8 -5.76 19.32 16.72
C PHE A 8 -5.92 19.77 15.27
N VAL A 9 -6.10 21.07 15.02
CA VAL A 9 -6.18 21.62 13.65
C VAL A 9 -4.84 21.45 12.92
N ASN A 10 -3.71 21.66 13.60
CA ASN A 10 -2.38 21.45 13.01
C ASN A 10 -2.03 19.97 12.75
N ILE A 11 -2.57 19.04 13.55
CA ILE A 11 -2.41 17.59 13.34
C ILE A 11 -3.14 17.10 12.07
N MET A 12 -4.28 17.72 11.72
CA MET A 12 -5.03 17.37 10.49
C MET A 12 -4.61 18.14 9.24
N THR A 13 -3.90 19.27 9.36
CA THR A 13 -3.19 19.89 8.22
C THR A 13 -1.85 19.20 7.96
N ALA A 14 -1.85 17.86 7.94
CA ALA A 14 -0.80 17.10 7.29
C ALA A 14 -0.77 17.56 5.83
N GLN A 15 0.33 18.18 5.44
CA GLN A 15 0.50 18.88 4.18
C GLN A 15 0.26 17.91 3.01
N VAL A 16 -0.93 17.94 2.39
CA VAL A 16 -1.03 17.55 0.98
C VAL A 16 -0.23 18.63 0.26
N SER A 17 1.02 18.33 -0.07
CA SER A 17 1.88 19.29 -0.75
C SER A 17 1.15 19.78 -2.01
N GLU A 18 1.30 21.05 -2.39
CA GLU A 18 0.68 21.58 -3.62
C GLU A 18 0.98 20.67 -4.83
N SER A 19 2.17 20.05 -4.82
CA SER A 19 2.59 19.05 -5.79
C SER A 19 1.75 17.77 -5.78
N ASP A 20 1.27 17.32 -4.63
CA ASP A 20 0.43 16.12 -4.52
C ASP A 20 -1.02 16.39 -4.94
N GLN A 21 -1.54 17.61 -4.70
CA GLN A 21 -2.85 18.01 -5.22
C GLN A 21 -2.84 18.00 -6.76
N ILE A 22 -1.78 18.54 -7.36
CA ILE A 22 -1.60 18.56 -8.82
C ILE A 22 -1.46 17.13 -9.38
N LYS A 23 -0.73 16.25 -8.69
CA LYS A 23 -0.60 14.83 -9.09
C LYS A 23 -1.95 14.12 -9.06
N GLN A 24 -2.72 14.27 -7.98
CA GLN A 24 -4.06 13.67 -7.86
C GLN A 24 -5.00 14.16 -8.95
N PHE A 25 -4.97 15.45 -9.28
CA PHE A 25 -5.78 16.00 -10.37
C PHE A 25 -5.37 15.44 -11.74
N LYS A 26 -4.07 15.32 -12.00
CA LYS A 26 -3.55 14.73 -13.24
C LYS A 26 -3.96 13.26 -13.37
N GLU A 27 -3.90 12.50 -12.27
CA GLU A 27 -4.31 11.10 -12.23
C GLU A 27 -5.83 10.95 -12.44
N PHE A 28 -6.61 11.85 -11.86
CA PHE A 28 -8.05 11.94 -12.09
C PHE A 28 -8.37 12.18 -13.57
N LEU A 29 -7.73 13.17 -14.20
CA LEU A 29 -7.93 13.44 -15.63
C LEU A 29 -7.50 12.27 -16.51
N GLY A 30 -6.39 11.59 -16.17
CA GLY A 30 -5.97 10.39 -16.88
C GLY A 30 -7.01 9.26 -16.79
N THR A 31 -7.56 9.05 -15.60
CA THR A 31 -8.62 8.06 -15.36
C THR A 31 -9.92 8.43 -16.07
N TYR A 32 -10.29 9.72 -16.07
CA TYR A 32 -11.47 10.24 -16.76
C TYR A 32 -11.42 9.97 -18.27
N ASN A 33 -10.27 10.23 -18.90
CA ASN A 33 -10.08 9.95 -20.32
C ASN A 33 -10.21 8.46 -20.62
N LYS A 34 -9.60 7.61 -19.79
CA LYS A 34 -9.67 6.17 -19.98
C LYS A 34 -11.09 5.63 -19.82
N LEU A 35 -11.82 6.15 -18.84
CA LEU A 35 -13.21 5.81 -18.59
C LEU A 35 -14.11 6.21 -19.75
N THR A 36 -13.93 7.43 -20.26
CA THR A 36 -14.71 7.94 -21.40
C THR A 36 -14.49 7.10 -22.64
N GLU A 37 -13.24 6.70 -22.93
CA GLU A 37 -12.91 5.79 -24.03
C GLU A 37 -13.62 4.44 -23.87
N ASN A 38 -13.51 3.82 -22.70
CA ASN A 38 -14.12 2.52 -22.44
C ASN A 38 -15.65 2.57 -22.55
N CYS A 39 -16.30 3.56 -21.93
CA CYS A 39 -17.75 3.67 -22.01
C CYS A 39 -18.22 4.02 -23.42
N PHE A 40 -17.47 4.81 -24.19
CA PHE A 40 -17.79 5.06 -25.60
C PHE A 40 -17.74 3.77 -26.43
N MET A 41 -16.69 2.97 -26.27
CA MET A 41 -16.54 1.69 -26.99
C MET A 41 -17.60 0.65 -26.62
N ASP A 42 -18.03 0.62 -25.35
CA ASP A 42 -19.01 -0.35 -24.86
C ASP A 42 -20.47 0.07 -25.15
N CYS A 43 -20.77 1.37 -25.12
CA CYS A 43 -22.14 1.87 -25.20
C CYS A 43 -22.53 2.48 -26.54
N VAL A 44 -21.60 3.11 -27.28
CA VAL A 44 -21.92 3.74 -28.58
C VAL A 44 -21.73 2.71 -29.67
N LYS A 45 -22.85 2.18 -30.14
CA LYS A 45 -22.90 1.09 -31.14
C LYS A 45 -23.65 1.49 -32.41
N ASP A 46 -24.41 2.57 -32.36
CA ASP A 46 -25.21 3.01 -33.50
C ASP A 46 -24.66 4.32 -34.08
N PHE A 47 -24.19 4.25 -35.32
CA PHE A 47 -23.63 5.39 -36.06
C PHE A 47 -24.57 5.95 -37.13
N THR A 48 -25.87 5.63 -37.06
CA THR A 48 -26.88 6.13 -38.02
C THR A 48 -27.23 7.61 -37.83
N THR A 49 -27.07 8.13 -36.60
CA THR A 49 -27.37 9.52 -36.23
C THR A 49 -26.16 10.18 -35.58
N ARG A 50 -26.04 11.50 -35.71
CA ARG A 50 -25.00 12.29 -35.01
C ARG A 50 -25.34 12.55 -33.53
N GLU A 51 -26.57 12.28 -33.14
CA GLU A 51 -27.06 12.43 -31.77
C GLU A 51 -27.01 11.09 -31.04
N VAL A 52 -26.70 11.15 -29.73
CA VAL A 52 -26.65 9.98 -28.85
C VAL A 52 -28.07 9.51 -28.57
N LYS A 53 -28.35 8.24 -28.84
CA LYS A 53 -29.68 7.66 -28.57
C LYS A 53 -29.93 7.56 -27.05
N PRO A 54 -31.19 7.63 -26.58
CA PRO A 54 -31.50 7.55 -25.15
C PRO A 54 -31.04 6.22 -24.51
N GLU A 55 -31.00 5.13 -25.28
CA GLU A 55 -30.46 3.84 -24.85
C GLU A 55 -28.95 3.90 -24.58
N GLU A 56 -28.18 4.58 -25.42
CA GLU A 56 -26.73 4.75 -25.27
C GLU A 56 -26.39 5.72 -24.14
N GLY A 57 -27.23 6.74 -23.93
CA GLY A 57 -27.13 7.64 -22.78
C GLY A 57 -27.29 6.89 -21.45
N THR A 58 -28.34 6.07 -21.34
CA THR A 58 -28.59 5.24 -20.15
C THR A 58 -27.47 4.21 -19.92
N CYS A 59 -26.93 3.62 -20.99
CA CYS A 59 -25.77 2.74 -20.93
C CYS A 59 -24.54 3.47 -20.39
N SER A 60 -24.26 4.67 -20.89
CA SER A 60 -23.08 5.47 -20.49
C SER A 60 -23.12 5.85 -19.00
N GLU A 61 -24.29 6.23 -18.49
CA GLU A 61 -24.48 6.49 -17.05
C GLU A 61 -24.26 5.23 -16.21
N SER A 62 -24.79 4.10 -16.66
CA SER A 62 -24.61 2.80 -15.99
C SER A 62 -23.15 2.34 -16.03
N CYS A 63 -22.44 2.58 -17.13
CA CYS A 63 -21.02 2.29 -17.30
C CYS A 63 -20.17 3.08 -16.30
N LEU A 64 -20.39 4.39 -16.20
CA LEU A 64 -19.72 5.25 -15.23
C LEU A 64 -19.94 4.76 -13.79
N GLN A 65 -21.19 4.50 -13.41
CA GLN A 65 -21.54 4.01 -12.08
C GLN A 65 -20.89 2.66 -11.76
N LYS A 66 -20.87 1.75 -12.75
CA LYS A 66 -20.25 0.43 -12.61
C LYS A 66 -18.73 0.55 -12.44
N TYR A 67 -18.09 1.42 -13.23
CA TYR A 67 -16.65 1.64 -13.15
C TYR A 67 -16.23 2.19 -11.79
N LEU A 68 -16.91 3.22 -11.28
CA LEU A 68 -16.58 3.81 -9.96
C LEU A 68 -16.72 2.78 -8.83
N LYS A 69 -17.82 2.01 -8.82
CA LYS A 69 -18.04 0.93 -7.84
C LYS A 69 -16.99 -0.18 -7.96
N MET A 70 -16.61 -0.52 -9.19
CA MET A 70 -15.56 -1.50 -9.47
C MET A 70 -14.21 -1.03 -8.93
N THR A 71 -13.79 0.20 -9.26
CA THR A 71 -12.51 0.78 -8.81
C THR A 71 -12.40 0.83 -7.29
N GLN A 72 -13.48 1.21 -6.59
CA GLN A 72 -13.52 1.18 -5.12
C GLN A 72 -13.36 -0.25 -4.56
N ARG A 73 -14.06 -1.22 -5.16
CA ARG A 73 -13.95 -2.64 -4.75
C ARG A 73 -12.55 -3.19 -5.00
N ILE A 74 -11.96 -2.90 -6.16
CA ILE A 74 -10.59 -3.30 -6.49
C ILE A 74 -9.61 -2.70 -5.49
N SER A 75 -9.73 -1.42 -5.17
CA SER A 75 -8.88 -0.76 -4.19
C SER A 75 -8.91 -1.44 -2.82
N MET A 76 -10.10 -1.79 -2.31
CA MET A 76 -10.23 -2.53 -1.04
C MET A 76 -9.51 -3.88 -1.09
N ARG A 77 -9.71 -4.67 -2.16
CA ARG A 77 -9.08 -6.00 -2.29
C ARG A 77 -7.57 -5.91 -2.48
N PHE A 78 -7.09 -4.88 -3.17
CA PHE A 78 -5.67 -4.64 -3.35
C PHE A 78 -4.98 -4.32 -2.02
N GLN A 79 -5.62 -3.51 -1.17
CA GLN A 79 -5.11 -3.21 0.17
C GLN A 79 -5.05 -4.47 1.05
N GLU A 80 -6.11 -5.29 1.04
CA GLU A 80 -6.12 -6.57 1.77
C GLU A 80 -4.98 -7.48 1.33
N TYR A 81 -4.74 -7.60 0.02
CA TYR A 81 -3.65 -8.40 -0.53
C TYR A 81 -2.27 -7.89 -0.11
N HIS A 82 -2.05 -6.58 -0.13
CA HIS A 82 -0.80 -5.97 0.33
C HIS A 82 -0.53 -6.23 1.81
N ILE A 83 -1.56 -6.19 2.65
CA ILE A 83 -1.45 -6.49 4.08
C ILE A 83 -1.04 -7.96 4.28
N GLN A 84 -1.70 -8.90 3.59
CA GLN A 84 -1.36 -10.33 3.69
C GLN A 84 0.06 -10.65 3.22
N GLN A 85 0.53 -10.00 2.14
CA GLN A 85 1.92 -10.15 1.70
C GLN A 85 2.90 -9.64 2.76
N ASN A 86 2.64 -8.47 3.34
CA ASN A 86 3.50 -7.90 4.37
C ASN A 86 3.52 -8.76 5.64
N GLU A 87 2.39 -9.34 6.03
CA GLU A 87 2.30 -10.30 7.15
C GLU A 87 3.10 -11.58 6.86
N ALA A 88 3.02 -12.11 5.65
CA ALA A 88 3.80 -13.28 5.24
C ALA A 88 5.31 -12.99 5.18
N LEU A 89 5.70 -11.77 4.76
CA LEU A 89 7.08 -11.31 4.78
C LEU A 89 7.57 -11.08 6.23
N ALA A 90 6.74 -10.53 7.11
CA ALA A 90 7.04 -10.33 8.53
C ALA A 90 7.15 -11.65 9.30
N ALA A 91 6.31 -12.65 8.95
CA ALA A 91 6.41 -14.01 9.48
C ALA A 91 7.72 -14.68 9.04
N LYS A 92 8.12 -14.51 7.78
CA LYS A 92 9.42 -14.99 7.28
C LYS A 92 10.61 -14.24 7.88
N ALA A 93 10.41 -12.99 8.29
CA ALA A 93 11.40 -12.19 9.03
C ALA A 93 11.41 -12.51 10.55
N GLY A 94 10.59 -13.45 11.03
CA GLY A 94 10.60 -13.91 12.43
C GLY A 94 9.94 -12.96 13.44
N LEU A 95 9.11 -12.00 12.99
CA LEU A 95 8.53 -10.97 13.86
C LEU A 95 7.12 -11.29 14.38
N LEU A 96 6.45 -12.34 13.87
CA LEU A 96 5.11 -12.74 14.34
C LEU A 96 5.15 -14.16 14.92
N GLY A 97 5.56 -14.21 16.18
CA GLY A 97 5.59 -15.42 16.99
C GLY A 97 5.81 -15.11 18.47
N GLN A 98 4.95 -14.30 19.09
CA GLN A 98 4.80 -14.36 20.55
C GLN A 98 3.34 -14.06 20.95
N PRO A 99 2.63 -15.01 21.59
CA PRO A 99 1.51 -14.63 22.45
C PRO A 99 2.10 -13.86 23.63
N ARG A 100 1.37 -12.86 24.13
CA ARG A 100 1.77 -12.09 25.33
C ARG A 100 2.21 -13.04 26.44
N GLY A 101 3.50 -13.07 26.71
CA GLY A 101 4.15 -13.79 27.79
C GLY A 101 5.57 -13.27 27.91
N GLU A 102 5.85 -12.64 29.05
CA GLU A 102 7.17 -12.20 29.53
C GLU A 102 8.27 -13.23 29.14
N PRO A 103 9.43 -12.82 28.60
CA PRO A 103 10.48 -13.78 28.27
C PRO A 103 11.07 -14.36 29.58
N ASP A 104 10.99 -15.67 29.74
CA ASP A 104 11.55 -16.40 30.88
C ASP A 104 13.10 -16.35 30.78
N PRO A 105 13.85 -15.96 31.84
CA PRO A 105 15.31 -15.80 31.82
C PRO A 105 16.14 -17.02 31.37
N ARG A 106 15.49 -18.17 31.17
CA ARG A 106 16.10 -19.44 30.75
C ARG A 106 16.36 -19.53 29.24
N ASP A 107 15.59 -18.82 28.42
CA ASP A 107 15.76 -18.85 26.95
C ASP A 107 17.01 -18.08 26.50
N LEU A 108 17.35 -16.99 27.18
CA LEU A 108 18.57 -16.22 26.92
C LEU A 108 19.84 -17.05 27.17
N TYR A 109 19.80 -17.95 28.17
CA TYR A 109 20.92 -18.82 28.51
C TYR A 109 21.12 -19.94 27.48
N LEU A 110 20.04 -20.46 26.88
CA LEU A 110 20.13 -21.43 25.78
C LEU A 110 20.66 -20.79 24.48
N GLN A 111 20.31 -19.54 24.20
CA GLN A 111 20.84 -18.81 23.04
C GLN A 111 22.34 -18.51 23.18
N ILE A 112 22.79 -18.15 24.39
CA ILE A 112 24.22 -17.97 24.70
C ILE A 112 24.98 -19.32 24.61
N ARG A 113 24.38 -20.42 25.06
CA ARG A 113 25.00 -21.75 25.00
C ARG A 113 25.04 -22.34 23.58
N ALA A 114 24.02 -22.08 22.76
CA ALA A 114 24.00 -22.46 21.35
C ALA A 114 25.07 -21.73 20.53
N ALA A 115 25.37 -20.47 20.86
CA ALA A 115 26.47 -19.70 20.27
C ALA A 115 27.87 -20.20 20.70
N GLN A 116 27.98 -20.93 21.82
CA GLN A 116 29.26 -21.47 22.32
C GLN A 116 29.57 -22.89 21.79
N CYS A 117 28.57 -23.66 21.37
CA CYS A 117 28.77 -24.98 20.75
C CYS A 117 29.18 -24.93 19.26
N SER A 118 29.20 -23.74 18.64
CA SER A 118 29.61 -23.52 17.24
C SER A 118 31.05 -22.98 17.07
N GLY A 119 31.97 -23.28 18.00
CA GLY A 119 33.42 -23.15 17.72
C GLY A 119 33.89 -24.27 16.76
N GLN A 120 34.83 -24.11 15.82
CA GLN A 120 35.94 -23.16 15.70
C GLN A 120 36.38 -22.98 14.22
N GLN A 121 36.75 -21.75 13.86
CA GLN A 121 38.12 -21.45 13.42
C GLN A 121 38.46 -20.05 13.91
N HIS A 122 39.50 -19.93 14.74
CA HIS A 122 40.04 -18.67 15.26
C HIS A 122 40.29 -17.65 14.13
N PRO A 123 39.87 -16.38 14.24
CA PRO A 123 40.44 -15.34 13.40
C PRO A 123 41.84 -15.03 13.94
N THR A 124 42.87 -15.50 13.24
CA THR A 124 44.23 -14.98 13.41
C THR A 124 44.24 -13.47 13.23
N SER A 125 45.05 -12.78 14.03
CA SER A 125 45.24 -11.32 14.17
C SER A 125 45.45 -10.48 12.89
N ARG A 126 45.32 -11.04 11.69
CA ARG A 126 45.50 -10.37 10.39
C ARG A 126 44.22 -9.83 9.76
N GLN A 127 43.03 -10.33 10.10
CA GLN A 127 41.77 -9.89 9.45
C GLN A 127 41.16 -8.61 10.05
N LEU A 128 41.56 -8.20 11.25
CA LEU A 128 41.08 -6.96 11.87
C LEU A 128 41.66 -5.67 11.25
N MET A 129 42.64 -5.76 10.36
CA MET A 129 43.29 -4.57 9.76
C MET A 129 42.74 -4.18 8.37
N GLN A 130 41.83 -4.96 7.78
CA GLN A 130 41.30 -4.70 6.43
C GLN A 130 39.93 -4.01 6.38
N ILE A 131 39.32 -3.72 7.53
CA ILE A 131 38.00 -3.04 7.59
C ILE A 131 38.16 -1.54 7.96
N ALA A 132 39.38 -1.08 8.22
CA ALA A 132 39.66 0.33 8.55
C ALA A 132 40.22 1.16 7.38
N LEU A 133 40.02 0.72 6.13
CA LEU A 133 40.32 1.47 4.90
C LEU A 133 39.13 1.37 3.94
#